data_AF-I8VQV9-F1
#
_entry.id   AF-I8VQV9-F1
#
_cell.length_a   1.000
_cell.length_b   1.000
_cell.length_c   1.000
_cell.angle_alpha   90.00
_cell.angle_beta   90.00
_cell.angle_gamma   90.00
#
_symmetry.space_group_name_H-M   'P 1'
#
loop_
_entity.id
_entity.type
_entity.pdbx_description
1 polymer ?
#
loop_
_entity_poly.entity_id
_entity_poly.type
_entity_poly.pdbx_seq_one_letter_code
_entity_poly.pdbx_strand_id
1 'polypeptide(L)'
;MYPKHRNLKIVMNVTIENFFCPYCDEVIEIYFRIINTILFSGDENALRIGIESLKQKVPLDEYFEYGYGAHHFWVCQRRPSDKNKIFEHRIMIARF
;
A
#
# COMPACT_ATOMS: atom_id res chain seq x y z
N MET A 1 -19.79 -13.49 -22.81
CA MET A 1 -19.86 -12.02 -22.98
C MET A 1 -18.86 -11.42 -21.99
N TYR A 2 -17.64 -11.08 -22.44
CA TYR A 2 -16.66 -10.45 -21.55
C TYR A 2 -17.18 -9.06 -21.14
N PRO A 3 -17.13 -8.69 -19.85
CA PRO A 3 -17.60 -7.39 -19.43
C PRO A 3 -16.74 -6.31 -20.12
N LYS A 4 -17.43 -5.37 -20.78
CA LYS A 4 -16.78 -4.22 -21.45
C LYS A 4 -15.81 -3.58 -20.45
N HIS A 5 -14.55 -3.46 -20.86
CA HIS A 5 -13.51 -2.74 -20.12
C HIS A 5 -14.08 -1.38 -19.74
N ARG A 6 -14.44 -1.25 -18.47
CA ARG A 6 -14.82 0.02 -17.87
C ARG A 6 -13.57 0.89 -18.06
N ASN A 7 -13.68 2.00 -18.78
CA ASN A 7 -12.64 3.03 -18.81
C ASN A 7 -12.55 3.60 -17.38
N LEU A 8 -11.88 2.86 -16.50
CA LEU A 8 -11.44 3.33 -15.21
C LEU A 8 -10.43 4.41 -15.54
N LYS A 9 -10.85 5.67 -15.48
CA LYS A 9 -9.92 6.77 -15.32
C LYS A 9 -9.04 6.36 -14.14
N ILE A 10 -7.78 6.06 -14.39
CA ILE A 10 -6.85 5.64 -13.35
C ILE A 10 -6.72 6.86 -12.44
N VAL A 11 -7.42 6.85 -11.30
CA VAL A 11 -7.37 7.95 -10.34
C VAL A 11 -6.14 7.81 -9.43
N MET A 12 -5.69 6.58 -9.22
CA MET A 12 -4.52 6.23 -8.40
C MET A 12 -3.44 5.60 -9.27
N ASN A 13 -2.28 6.24 -9.39
CA ASN A 13 -1.12 5.66 -10.07
C ASN A 13 -0.17 5.01 -9.06
N VAL A 14 -0.20 3.68 -8.98
CA VAL A 14 0.68 2.88 -8.12
C VAL A 14 1.96 2.52 -8.87
N THR A 15 3.11 2.83 -8.27
CA THR A 15 4.43 2.42 -8.74
C THR A 15 5.12 1.62 -7.65
N ILE A 16 5.54 0.40 -7.96
CA ILE A 16 6.46 -0.39 -7.11
C ILE A 16 7.87 0.14 -7.40
N GLU A 17 8.47 0.81 -6.42
CA GLU A 17 9.77 1.47 -6.56
C GLU A 17 10.94 0.55 -6.19
N ASN A 18 10.73 -0.43 -5.29
CA ASN A 18 11.80 -1.33 -4.86
C ASN A 18 11.30 -2.72 -4.46
N PHE A 19 12.23 -3.64 -4.24
CA PHE A 19 11.95 -5.00 -3.79
C PHE A 19 11.29 -5.03 -2.40
N PHE A 20 10.29 -5.90 -2.28
CA PHE A 20 9.61 -6.25 -1.04
C PHE A 20 10.22 -7.54 -0.48
N CYS A 21 10.46 -7.63 0.84
CA CYS A 21 10.96 -8.84 1.48
C CYS A 21 9.81 -9.73 1.98
N PRO A 22 9.49 -10.87 1.32
CA PRO A 22 8.35 -11.72 1.65
C PRO A 22 8.73 -12.77 2.71
N TYR A 23 9.11 -12.33 3.92
CA TYR A 23 9.69 -13.23 4.92
C TYR A 23 8.69 -14.07 5.73
N CYS A 24 7.39 -13.74 5.69
CA CYS A 24 6.32 -14.58 6.22
C CYS A 24 4.98 -14.30 5.53
N ASP A 25 4.05 -15.25 5.62
CA ASP A 25 2.75 -15.20 4.93
C ASP A 25 1.92 -13.97 5.32
N GLU A 26 1.94 -13.58 6.59
CA GLU A 26 1.19 -12.42 7.07
C GLU A 26 1.65 -11.11 6.41
N VAL A 27 2.96 -10.93 6.25
CA VAL A 27 3.53 -9.72 5.63
C VAL A 27 3.23 -9.69 4.13
N ILE A 28 3.26 -10.85 3.47
CA ILE A 28 2.88 -11.00 2.06
C ILE A 28 1.39 -10.64 1.89
N GLU A 29 0.52 -11.14 2.77
CA GLU A 29 -0.90 -10.85 2.72
C GLU A 29 -1.19 -9.35 2.91
N ILE A 30 -0.55 -8.73 3.91
CA ILE A 30 -0.72 -7.29 4.18
C ILE A 30 -0.23 -6.45 3.01
N TYR A 31 0.90 -6.81 2.39
CA TYR A 31 1.40 -6.17 1.18
C TYR A 31 0.35 -6.16 0.05
N PHE A 32 -0.28 -7.31 -0.23
CA PHE A 32 -1.35 -7.39 -1.22
C PHE A 32 -2.59 -6.60 -0.82
N ARG A 33 -2.94 -6.58 0.47
CA ARG A 33 -4.07 -5.79 0.98
C ARG A 33 -3.82 -4.28 0.81
N ILE A 34 -2.59 -3.79 1.01
CA ILE A 34 -2.23 -2.39 0.74
C ILE A 34 -2.45 -2.07 -0.74
N ILE A 35 -1.92 -2.88 -1.65
CA ILE A 35 -2.08 -2.69 -3.10
C ILE A 35 -3.56 -2.66 -3.48
N ASN A 36 -4.33 -3.64 -3.01
CA ASN A 36 -5.76 -3.71 -3.29
C ASN A 36 -6.51 -2.48 -2.76
N THR A 37 -6.23 -2.04 -1.53
CA THR A 37 -6.79 -0.81 -0.96
C THR A 37 -6.53 0.38 -1.88
N ILE A 38 -5.31 0.52 -2.40
CA ILE A 38 -4.99 1.62 -3.31
C ILE A 38 -5.73 1.48 -4.64
N LEU A 39 -5.69 0.30 -5.27
CA LEU A 39 -6.29 0.07 -6.59
C LEU A 39 -7.83 0.19 -6.58
N PHE A 40 -8.47 -0.08 -5.44
CA PHE A 40 -9.91 0.12 -5.27
C PHE A 40 -10.31 1.54 -4.85
N SER A 41 -9.34 2.40 -4.53
CA SER A 41 -9.62 3.77 -4.13
C SER A 41 -9.90 4.67 -5.32
N GLY A 42 -11.03 5.37 -5.27
CA GLY A 42 -11.47 6.27 -6.33
C GLY A 42 -10.88 7.68 -6.26
N ASP A 43 -10.32 8.09 -5.12
CA ASP A 43 -9.69 9.40 -4.87
C ASP A 43 -8.85 9.34 -3.56
N GLU A 44 -8.14 10.43 -3.24
CA GLU A 44 -7.29 10.53 -2.04
C GLU A 44 -8.07 10.27 -0.75
N ASN A 45 -9.30 10.76 -0.64
CA ASN A 45 -10.11 10.60 0.56
C ASN A 45 -10.53 9.14 0.77
N ALA A 46 -10.95 8.47 -0.30
CA ALA A 46 -11.25 7.04 -0.29
C ALA A 46 -10.02 6.21 0.09
N LEU A 47 -8.83 6.58 -0.41
CA LEU A 47 -7.57 5.94 -0.02
C LEU A 47 -7.28 6.09 1.47
N ARG A 48 -7.40 7.31 1.99
CA ARG A 48 -7.18 7.58 3.43
C ARG A 48 -8.10 6.75 4.31
N ILE A 49 -9.39 6.72 3.99
CA ILE A 49 -10.38 5.91 4.70
C ILE A 49 -10.06 4.41 4.58
N GLY A 50 -9.66 3.95 3.40
CA GLY A 50 -9.30 2.56 3.14
C GLY A 50 -8.08 2.11 3.95
N ILE A 51 -7.03 2.94 4.04
CA ILE A 51 -5.84 2.65 4.84
C ILE A 51 -6.19 2.61 6.33
N GLU A 52 -6.96 3.58 6.85
CA GLU A 52 -7.41 3.56 8.24
C GLU A 52 -8.26 2.30 8.55
N SER A 53 -9.15 1.89 7.63
CA SER A 53 -9.91 0.64 7.78
C SER A 53 -8.99 -0.59 7.77
N LEU A 54 -7.94 -0.58 6.96
CA LEU A 54 -6.97 -1.68 6.88
C LEU A 54 -6.19 -1.79 8.20
N LYS A 55 -5.74 -0.67 8.78
CA LYS A 55 -5.05 -0.63 10.09
C LYS A 55 -5.85 -1.31 11.20
N GLN A 56 -7.18 -1.23 11.17
CA GLN A 56 -8.04 -1.86 12.17
C GLN A 56 -8.17 -3.39 11.98
N LYS A 57 -7.79 -3.92 10.82
CA LYS A 57 -7.99 -5.33 10.44
C LYS A 57 -6.72 -6.16 10.47
N VAL A 58 -5.56 -5.52 10.32
CA VAL A 58 -4.25 -6.18 10.25
C VAL A 58 -3.23 -5.34 11.01
N PRO A 59 -2.16 -5.93 11.55
CA PRO A 59 -1.09 -5.21 12.24
C PRO A 59 -0.20 -4.44 11.24
N LEU A 60 -0.78 -3.47 10.54
CA LEU A 60 -0.12 -2.74 9.46
C LEU A 60 1.13 -2.00 9.96
N ASP A 61 1.02 -1.33 11.11
CA ASP A 61 2.10 -0.53 11.73
C ASP A 61 3.27 -1.39 12.24
N GLU A 62 3.05 -2.68 12.47
CA GLU A 62 4.09 -3.62 12.91
C GLU A 62 5.06 -3.97 11.79
N TYR A 63 4.57 -3.97 10.54
CA TYR A 63 5.31 -4.47 9.37
C TYR A 63 5.67 -3.38 8.37
N PHE A 64 4.92 -2.29 8.34
CA PHE A 64 5.09 -1.22 7.38
C PHE A 64 5.10 0.14 8.06
N GLU A 65 5.86 1.05 7.47
CA GLU A 65 5.81 2.46 7.76
C GLU A 65 5.33 3.18 6.51
N TYR A 66 4.41 4.11 6.67
CA TYR A 66 3.73 4.72 5.53
C TYR A 66 3.22 6.10 5.91
N GLY A 67 2.89 6.87 4.89
CA GLY A 67 2.38 8.22 5.10
C GLY A 67 1.96 8.88 3.81
N TYR A 68 1.59 10.15 3.93
CA TYR A 68 1.10 10.96 2.83
C TYR A 68 2.00 12.17 2.63
N GLY A 69 2.43 12.37 1.39
CA GLY A 69 2.93 13.66 0.91
C GLY A 69 1.81 14.50 0.29
N ALA A 70 2.16 15.63 -0.33
CA ALA A 70 1.18 16.55 -0.91
C ALA A 70 0.28 15.91 -2.00
N HIS A 71 0.82 14.98 -2.79
CA HIS A 71 0.14 14.36 -3.94
C HIS A 71 0.41 12.86 -4.05
N HIS A 72 0.77 12.21 -2.94
CA HIS A 72 1.05 10.78 -2.95
C HIS A 72 0.97 10.13 -1.58
N PHE A 73 0.71 8.83 -1.57
CA PHE A 73 0.87 7.91 -0.45
C PHE A 73 2.14 7.08 -0.67
N TRP A 74 2.94 6.86 0.37
CA TRP A 74 4.19 6.08 0.30
C TRP A 74 4.22 4.98 1.34
N VAL A 75 4.94 3.88 1.04
CA VAL A 75 5.08 2.73 1.93
C VAL A 75 6.52 2.21 1.95
N CYS A 76 7.07 2.02 3.15
CA CYS A 76 8.32 1.32 3.46
C CYS A 76 8.01 0.07 4.28
N GLN A 77 8.83 -0.97 4.18
CA GLN A 77 8.75 -2.14 5.05
C GLN A 77 9.70 -2.00 6.23
N ARG A 78 9.23 -2.43 7.41
CA ARG A 78 10.04 -2.59 8.61
C ARG A 78 10.92 -3.84 8.49
N ARG A 79 12.14 -3.80 9.05
CA ARG A 79 13.09 -4.89 8.92
C ARG A 79 12.61 -6.11 9.73
N PRO A 80 12.70 -7.33 9.18
CA PRO A 80 12.29 -8.54 9.91
C PRO A 80 13.09 -8.74 11.20
N SER A 81 14.38 -8.38 11.18
CA SER A 81 15.30 -8.53 12.30
C SER A 81 15.14 -7.45 13.38
N ASP A 82 14.54 -6.30 13.05
CA ASP A 82 14.31 -5.20 13.98
C ASP A 82 13.16 -4.35 13.44
N LYS A 83 11.95 -4.61 13.95
CA LYS A 83 10.73 -3.93 13.50
C LYS A 83 10.72 -2.43 13.82
N ASN A 84 11.63 -1.93 14.64
CA ASN A 84 11.78 -0.48 14.87
C ASN A 84 12.57 0.23 13.76
N LYS A 85 13.20 -0.52 12.85
CA LYS A 85 13.94 0.02 11.70
C LYS A 85 13.20 -0.27 10.41
N ILE A 86 13.34 0.63 9.44
CA ILE A 86 12.82 0.45 8.07
C ILE A 86 13.94 0.03 7.12
N PHE A 87 13.58 -0.62 6.02
CA PHE A 87 14.45 -0.65 4.84
C PHE A 87 14.64 0.79 4.32
N GLU A 88 15.83 1.08 3.78
CA GLU A 88 16.22 2.46 3.39
C GLU A 88 15.38 3.03 2.24
N HIS A 89 14.68 2.17 1.51
CA HIS A 89 13.93 2.53 0.33
C HIS A 89 12.45 2.20 0.51
N ARG A 90 11.60 3.09 -0.03
CA ARG A 90 10.17 2.82 -0.20
C ARG A 90 9.99 1.62 -1.11
N ILE A 91 9.01 0.80 -0.81
CA ILE A 91 8.60 -0.29 -1.68
C ILE A 91 7.68 0.21 -2.77
N MET A 92 6.74 1.09 -2.42
CA MET A 92 5.78 1.62 -3.37
C MET A 92 5.32 3.04 -3.04
N ILE A 93 4.79 3.67 -4.07
CA ILE A 93 4.15 4.98 -4.02
C ILE A 93 2.84 4.93 -4.81
N ALA A 94 1.82 5.61 -4.33
CA ALA A 94 0.56 5.83 -5.03
C ALA A 94 0.32 7.32 -5.20
N ARG A 95 0.26 7.79 -6.44
CA ARG A 95 0.03 9.21 -6.78
C ARG A 95 -1.44 9.44 -7.11
N PHE A 96 -1.99 10.53 -6.60
CA PHE A 96 -3.37 11.00 -6.80
C PHE A 96 -3.38 12.43 -7.34
#